data_AF-A0A847NAE0-F1
#
_entry.id   AF-A0A847NAE0-F1
#
_cell.length_a   1.000
_cell.length_b   1.000
_cell.length_c   1.000
_cell.angle_alpha   90.00
_cell.angle_beta   90.00
_cell.angle_gamma   90.00
#
_symmetry.space_group_name_H-M   'P 1'
#
loop_
_entity.id
_entity.type
_entity.pdbx_description
1 polymer ?
#
loop_
_entity_poly.entity_id
_entity_poly.type
_entity_poly.pdbx_seq_one_letter_code
_entity_poly.pdbx_strand_id
1 'polypeptide(L)'
;MVTALGKRNKGFRLNLAIILVISILCSGTLVFAGEIQAAEYKEYLKDNYAIVLPDTVTKGDFVRAVEKISGATYADIDKTADLTGQDKALTNSEALALAVKAAGMKELAYTYPKAKVESALLRTGINYSSMKDTNLQIFQEYAAAADCGLLPTVWKRSYNPESPINREDAEYLLGKILSFQGKYKNYLGYVFDEDIYSRVYNSWNTQSIIEAGELRKIVDQVLKTGAITGYNLKDARFNANFDKDLAVTYGHSDIKHALQLIALLRSEGLNAKVQLEPKTSAYIYLKEWGEPVESSDFKVLKIENGNFIAYSKEYDISFEFDNQNQKNKFQKVILNYAKKNQDSMVGLLAGSWWQPLYYSDTEIDEYVTITNNYIKQDNYIAQSFSLNDKSNDVVQGFKKADSKLQVFTYKFWVNEAFYNYLLGGYK
;
A
#
# COMPACT_ATOMS: atom_id res chain seq x y z
N MET A 1 12.33 -31.42 76.10
CA MET A 1 13.36 -32.26 75.46
C MET A 1 12.59 -33.38 74.79
N VAL A 2 12.56 -33.45 73.45
CA VAL A 2 11.39 -33.97 72.67
C VAL A 2 10.18 -33.01 72.88
N THR A 3 9.25 -32.72 71.95
CA THR A 3 8.90 -33.16 70.56
C THR A 3 8.85 -31.89 69.64
N ALA A 4 8.42 -31.78 68.36
CA ALA A 4 7.93 -32.67 67.28
C ALA A 4 8.10 -32.03 65.87
N LEU A 5 7.81 -32.84 64.82
CA LEU A 5 7.15 -32.51 63.53
C LEU A 5 7.52 -31.25 62.69
N GLY A 6 7.96 -31.48 61.44
CA GLY A 6 7.92 -30.48 60.36
C GLY A 6 8.65 -30.90 59.06
N LYS A 7 7.93 -31.34 58.02
CA LYS A 7 8.51 -31.67 56.69
C LYS A 7 8.66 -30.41 55.81
N ARG A 8 9.77 -30.27 55.06
CA ARG A 8 9.73 -30.14 53.58
C ARG A 8 11.09 -30.16 52.85
N ASN A 9 11.05 -30.80 51.68
CA ASN A 9 11.82 -30.67 50.44
C ASN A 9 13.32 -30.31 50.46
N LYS A 10 14.12 -31.25 49.95
CA LYS A 10 15.36 -30.99 49.20
C LYS A 10 15.03 -30.27 47.88
N GLY A 11 15.94 -29.46 47.35
CA GLY A 11 15.92 -29.08 45.92
C GLY A 11 16.23 -27.62 45.61
N PHE A 12 17.48 -27.18 45.80
CA PHE A 12 17.97 -25.94 45.17
C PHE A 12 19.43 -26.09 44.76
N ARG A 13 19.67 -26.39 43.48
CA ARG A 13 20.98 -26.30 42.83
C ARG A 13 20.82 -25.84 41.37
N LEU A 14 21.48 -24.73 41.07
CA LEU A 14 22.06 -24.40 39.77
C LEU A 14 21.11 -24.24 38.55
N ASN A 15 20.23 -23.22 38.58
CA ASN A 15 19.72 -22.61 37.34
C ASN A 15 20.69 -21.51 36.87
N LEU A 16 21.67 -21.89 36.04
CA LEU A 16 22.61 -20.95 35.38
C LEU A 16 22.86 -21.36 33.92
N ALA A 17 21.80 -21.71 33.19
CA ALA A 17 21.87 -22.21 31.81
C ALA A 17 20.76 -21.69 30.86
N ILE A 18 19.84 -20.82 31.33
CA ILE A 18 18.66 -20.38 30.55
C ILE A 18 18.62 -18.84 30.45
N ILE A 19 19.66 -18.27 29.84
CA ILE A 19 19.67 -16.87 29.35
C ILE A 19 20.20 -16.78 27.90
N LEU A 20 21.08 -17.69 27.48
CA LEU A 20 21.81 -17.57 26.20
C LEU A 20 21.03 -17.98 24.93
N VAL A 21 19.82 -18.56 25.04
CA VAL A 21 19.09 -19.14 23.89
C VAL A 21 18.05 -18.19 23.30
N ILE A 22 17.45 -17.30 24.09
CA ILE A 22 16.39 -16.37 23.63
C ILE A 22 16.97 -15.28 22.70
N SER A 23 18.18 -14.81 22.96
CA SER A 23 18.82 -13.73 22.19
C SER A 23 19.09 -14.07 20.72
N ILE A 24 19.28 -15.37 20.40
CA ILE A 24 19.70 -15.82 19.05
C ILE A 24 18.51 -15.87 18.09
N LEU A 25 17.33 -16.28 18.57
CA LEU A 25 16.10 -16.34 17.78
C LEU A 25 15.67 -14.97 17.25
N CYS A 26 15.72 -13.92 18.08
CA CYS A 26 15.35 -12.57 17.66
C CYS A 26 16.32 -11.95 16.65
N SER A 27 17.60 -12.36 16.61
CA SER A 27 18.51 -11.93 15.53
C SER A 27 18.17 -12.58 14.19
N GLY A 28 17.75 -13.85 14.17
CA GLY A 28 17.37 -14.53 12.93
C GLY A 28 16.15 -13.90 12.27
N THR A 29 15.07 -13.67 13.04
CA THR A 29 13.83 -13.08 12.50
C THR A 29 14.03 -11.67 11.94
N LEU A 30 14.88 -10.85 12.55
CA LEU A 30 15.19 -9.51 12.05
C LEU A 30 16.00 -9.53 10.74
N VAL A 31 16.92 -10.48 10.56
CA VAL A 31 17.68 -10.63 9.30
C VAL A 31 16.75 -11.09 8.18
N PHE A 32 15.98 -12.16 8.39
CA PHE A 32 15.00 -12.63 7.39
C PHE A 32 13.98 -11.55 7.00
N ALA A 33 13.48 -10.75 7.94
CA ALA A 33 12.59 -9.62 7.64
C ALA A 33 13.27 -8.53 6.80
N GLY A 34 14.59 -8.32 6.97
CA GLY A 34 15.37 -7.41 6.13
C GLY A 34 15.57 -7.94 4.71
N GLU A 35 15.86 -9.23 4.56
CA GLU A 35 16.03 -9.91 3.27
C GLU A 35 14.72 -9.91 2.46
N ILE A 36 13.59 -10.23 3.10
CA ILE A 36 12.24 -10.15 2.49
C ILE A 36 11.94 -8.72 2.01
N GLN A 37 12.23 -7.70 2.83
CA GLN A 37 11.99 -6.31 2.46
C GLN A 37 12.90 -5.83 1.30
N ALA A 38 14.14 -6.31 1.20
CA ALA A 38 15.00 -6.02 0.06
C ALA A 38 14.47 -6.67 -1.24
N ALA A 39 13.97 -7.90 -1.17
CA ALA A 39 13.33 -8.58 -2.30
C ALA A 39 12.07 -7.84 -2.80
N GLU A 40 11.16 -7.46 -1.89
CA GLU A 40 9.98 -6.65 -2.25
C GLU A 40 10.38 -5.33 -2.95
N TYR A 41 11.39 -4.64 -2.45
CA TYR A 41 11.85 -3.38 -3.05
C TYR A 41 12.45 -3.58 -4.45
N LYS A 42 13.23 -4.64 -4.65
CA LYS A 42 13.78 -5.03 -5.96
C LYS A 42 12.69 -5.27 -7.00
N GLU A 43 11.66 -6.05 -6.65
CA GLU A 43 10.54 -6.36 -7.54
C GLU A 43 9.72 -5.09 -7.84
N TYR A 44 9.43 -4.28 -6.83
CA TYR A 44 8.74 -3.01 -7.01
C TYR A 44 9.50 -2.02 -7.92
N LEU A 45 10.83 -1.92 -7.77
CA LEU A 45 11.71 -1.10 -8.62
C LEU A 45 11.75 -1.59 -10.07
N LYS A 46 11.76 -2.91 -10.28
CA LYS A 46 11.67 -3.54 -11.60
C LYS A 46 10.32 -3.23 -12.26
N ASP A 47 9.22 -3.49 -11.58
CA ASP A 47 7.90 -3.54 -12.23
C ASP A 47 7.19 -2.18 -12.33
N ASN A 48 7.48 -1.25 -11.41
CA ASN A 48 6.90 0.11 -11.46
C ASN A 48 7.83 1.14 -12.12
N TYR A 49 9.15 0.93 -12.10
CA TYR A 49 10.14 1.89 -12.59
C TYR A 49 11.08 1.35 -13.66
N ALA A 50 11.04 0.06 -14.01
CA ALA A 50 12.01 -0.58 -14.90
C ALA A 50 13.46 -0.27 -14.47
N ILE A 51 13.76 -0.51 -13.19
CA ILE A 51 15.10 -0.40 -12.58
C ILE A 51 15.56 -1.80 -12.20
N VAL A 52 16.75 -2.18 -12.67
CA VAL A 52 17.49 -3.37 -12.23
C VAL A 52 18.94 -2.94 -12.07
N LEU A 53 19.54 -3.16 -10.89
CA LEU A 53 20.92 -2.74 -10.65
C LEU A 53 21.94 -3.82 -11.06
N PRO A 54 23.10 -3.42 -11.61
CA PRO A 54 24.19 -4.34 -11.94
C PRO A 54 24.84 -4.93 -10.68
N ASP A 55 25.57 -6.04 -10.85
CA ASP A 55 26.27 -6.77 -9.77
C ASP A 55 27.29 -5.89 -9.02
N THR A 56 27.88 -4.91 -9.70
CA THR A 56 28.70 -3.86 -9.11
C THR A 56 28.02 -2.53 -9.37
N VAL A 57 27.37 -1.97 -8.34
CA VAL A 57 26.62 -0.71 -8.45
C VAL A 57 27.60 0.47 -8.56
N THR A 58 27.53 1.23 -9.64
CA THR A 58 28.30 2.49 -9.74
C THR A 58 27.56 3.66 -9.10
N LYS A 59 28.26 4.74 -8.75
CA LYS A 59 27.62 5.97 -8.26
C LYS A 59 26.61 6.51 -9.28
N GLY A 60 26.94 6.43 -10.58
CA GLY A 60 26.06 6.81 -11.66
C GLY A 60 24.77 5.97 -11.72
N ASP A 61 24.84 4.66 -11.50
CA ASP A 61 23.65 3.79 -11.52
C ASP A 61 22.69 4.14 -10.39
N PHE A 62 23.20 4.33 -9.19
CA PHE A 62 22.39 4.70 -8.03
C PHE A 62 21.78 6.09 -8.21
N VAL A 63 22.55 7.08 -8.67
CA VAL A 63 22.04 8.43 -8.96
C VAL A 63 20.93 8.38 -10.01
N ARG A 64 21.15 7.72 -11.16
CA ARG A 64 20.12 7.56 -12.20
C ARG A 64 18.85 6.85 -11.68
N ALA A 65 19.01 5.86 -10.81
CA ALA A 65 17.89 5.17 -10.17
C ALA A 65 17.12 6.10 -9.22
N VAL A 66 17.81 6.89 -8.40
CA VAL A 66 17.20 7.91 -7.52
C VAL A 66 16.46 8.97 -8.34
N GLU A 67 17.03 9.48 -9.42
CA GLU A 67 16.38 10.45 -10.30
C GLU A 67 15.09 9.88 -10.91
N LYS A 68 15.13 8.63 -11.36
CA LYS A 68 13.99 7.94 -11.99
C LYS A 68 12.83 7.68 -11.01
N ILE A 69 13.11 7.32 -9.74
CA ILE A 69 12.06 7.23 -8.71
C ILE A 69 11.60 8.61 -8.21
N SER A 70 12.49 9.60 -8.22
CA SER A 70 12.19 10.95 -7.73
C SER A 70 11.38 11.78 -8.73
N GLY A 71 11.56 11.58 -10.03
CA GLY A 71 10.97 12.40 -11.09
C GLY A 71 11.62 13.79 -11.20
N ALA A 72 12.84 13.93 -10.68
CA ALA A 72 13.62 15.17 -10.61
C ALA A 72 15.12 14.82 -10.72
N THR A 73 15.96 15.77 -11.14
CA THR A 73 17.41 15.52 -11.18
C THR A 73 17.99 15.51 -9.77
N TYR A 74 19.13 14.85 -9.58
CA TYR A 74 19.77 14.83 -8.27
C TYR A 74 20.24 16.23 -7.85
N ALA A 75 20.58 17.10 -8.81
CA ALA A 75 20.90 18.50 -8.53
C ALA A 75 19.69 19.32 -8.06
N ASP A 76 18.45 18.92 -8.39
CA ASP A 76 17.24 19.54 -7.84
C ASP A 76 16.94 19.04 -6.42
N ILE A 77 17.26 17.76 -6.14
CA ILE A 77 17.14 17.12 -4.82
C ILE A 77 18.16 17.71 -3.84
N ASP A 78 19.45 17.73 -4.20
CA ASP A 78 20.51 18.32 -3.38
C ASP A 78 21.62 18.97 -4.22
N LYS A 79 21.68 20.30 -4.15
CA LYS A 79 22.66 21.15 -4.84
C LYS A 79 24.09 21.07 -4.27
N THR A 80 24.32 20.22 -3.25
CA THR A 80 25.61 20.07 -2.55
C THR A 80 26.17 18.64 -2.61
N ALA A 81 25.54 17.74 -3.36
CA ALA A 81 25.97 16.36 -3.47
C ALA A 81 27.20 16.19 -4.38
N ASP A 82 28.17 15.38 -3.94
CA ASP A 82 29.31 15.01 -4.77
C ASP A 82 28.94 13.91 -5.77
N LEU A 83 28.49 14.37 -6.94
CA LEU A 83 28.18 13.53 -8.10
C LEU A 83 29.41 13.24 -8.98
N THR A 84 30.64 13.50 -8.51
CA THR A 84 31.87 13.19 -9.26
C THR A 84 32.22 11.70 -9.19
N GLY A 85 32.91 11.21 -10.23
CA GLY A 85 33.34 9.82 -10.32
C GLY A 85 32.19 8.82 -10.53
N GLN A 86 31.19 9.16 -11.34
CA GLN A 86 30.00 8.33 -11.54
C GLN A 86 30.28 6.90 -11.98
N ASP A 87 31.35 6.67 -12.75
CA ASP A 87 31.74 5.33 -13.24
C ASP A 87 32.47 4.47 -12.20
N LYS A 88 32.72 4.99 -10.98
CA LYS A 88 33.30 4.23 -9.87
C LYS A 88 32.24 3.39 -9.17
N ALA A 89 32.67 2.23 -8.65
CA ALA A 89 31.88 1.46 -7.69
C ALA A 89 31.53 2.34 -6.48
N LEU A 90 30.25 2.35 -6.12
CA LEU A 90 29.69 3.17 -5.05
C LEU A 90 30.04 2.59 -3.68
N THR A 91 30.53 3.40 -2.74
CA THR A 91 30.76 2.93 -1.36
C THR A 91 29.46 2.93 -0.54
N ASN A 92 29.45 2.19 0.58
CA ASN A 92 28.35 2.25 1.54
C ASN A 92 28.14 3.67 2.10
N SER A 93 29.23 4.41 2.36
CA SER A 93 29.18 5.80 2.82
C SER A 93 28.56 6.74 1.78
N GLU A 94 28.97 6.64 0.52
CA GLU A 94 28.39 7.43 -0.58
C GLU A 94 26.91 7.07 -0.84
N ALA A 95 26.56 5.78 -0.87
CA ALA A 95 25.18 5.34 -1.09
C ALA A 95 24.25 5.86 0.01
N LEU A 96 24.68 5.79 1.27
CA LEU A 96 23.92 6.27 2.41
C LEU A 96 23.79 7.80 2.41
N ALA A 97 24.89 8.50 2.10
CA ALA A 97 24.90 9.94 1.94
C ALA A 97 23.92 10.41 0.84
N LEU A 98 23.80 9.66 -0.25
CA LEU A 98 22.84 9.93 -1.33
C LEU A 98 21.40 9.56 -0.93
N ALA A 99 21.19 8.47 -0.19
CA ALA A 99 19.87 8.05 0.26
C ALA A 99 19.27 8.98 1.33
N VAL A 100 20.06 9.44 2.30
CA VAL A 100 19.63 10.39 3.34
C VAL A 100 19.18 11.72 2.74
N LYS A 101 19.89 12.23 1.72
CA LYS A 101 19.50 13.46 1.00
C LYS A 101 18.23 13.25 0.17
N ALA A 102 18.14 12.16 -0.59
CA ALA A 102 16.97 11.86 -1.43
C ALA A 102 15.70 11.49 -0.64
N ALA A 103 15.84 11.08 0.63
CA ALA A 103 14.76 10.92 1.59
C ALA A 103 14.36 12.22 2.32
N GLY A 104 15.02 13.36 2.04
CA GLY A 104 14.76 14.65 2.70
C GLY A 104 15.25 14.73 4.16
N MET A 105 16.20 13.87 4.56
CA MET A 105 16.67 13.75 5.95
C MET A 105 18.02 14.43 6.22
N LYS A 106 18.54 15.21 5.26
CA LYS A 106 19.84 15.91 5.31
C LYS A 106 19.92 16.92 6.45
N GLU A 107 18.96 17.83 6.53
CA GLU A 107 18.89 18.87 7.55
C GLU A 107 18.83 18.23 8.94
N LEU A 108 18.00 17.18 9.08
CA LEU A 108 17.90 16.39 10.29
C LEU A 108 19.26 15.78 10.66
N ALA A 109 19.97 15.12 9.73
CA ALA A 109 21.30 14.55 9.97
C ALA A 109 22.29 15.60 10.50
N TYR A 110 22.38 16.76 9.84
CA TYR A 110 23.37 17.78 10.21
C TYR A 110 23.02 18.52 11.52
N THR A 111 21.82 18.33 12.10
CA THR A 111 21.55 18.74 13.49
C THR A 111 22.25 17.88 14.56
N TYR A 112 22.81 16.70 14.21
CA TYR A 112 23.28 15.75 15.23
C TYR A 112 24.66 16.18 15.76
N PRO A 113 24.80 16.62 17.03
CA PRO A 113 26.11 16.80 17.64
C PRO A 113 26.79 15.45 17.85
N LYS A 114 28.13 15.45 17.98
CA LYS A 114 28.94 14.22 18.16
C LYS A 114 28.37 13.24 19.21
N ALA A 115 27.95 13.73 20.39
CA ALA A 115 27.36 12.87 21.42
C ALA A 115 26.04 12.17 21.00
N LYS A 116 25.24 12.79 20.12
CA LYS A 116 24.03 12.16 19.55
C LYS A 116 24.39 11.12 18.50
N VAL A 117 25.40 11.40 17.67
CA VAL A 117 25.98 10.47 16.70
C VAL A 117 26.53 9.21 17.40
N GLU A 118 27.34 9.39 18.45
CA GLU A 118 27.87 8.31 19.30
C GLU A 118 26.75 7.45 19.91
N SER A 119 25.69 8.10 20.43
CA SER A 119 24.51 7.42 20.98
C SER A 119 23.74 6.59 19.94
N ALA A 120 23.56 7.12 18.72
CA ALA A 120 22.86 6.43 17.63
C ALA A 120 23.66 5.24 17.08
N LEU A 121 24.96 5.42 16.85
CA LEU A 121 25.85 4.34 16.43
C LEU A 121 25.87 3.20 17.44
N LEU A 122 25.93 3.51 18.74
CA LEU A 122 25.91 2.51 19.80
C LEU A 122 24.60 1.69 19.82
N ARG A 123 23.44 2.29 19.48
CA ARG A 123 22.17 1.55 19.27
C ARG A 123 22.27 0.54 18.12
N THR A 124 23.00 0.88 17.05
CA THR A 124 23.29 -0.07 15.96
C THR A 124 24.41 -1.07 16.27
N GLY A 125 24.99 -1.03 17.47
CA GLY A 125 26.11 -1.88 17.89
C GLY A 125 27.47 -1.43 17.34
N ILE A 126 27.58 -0.19 16.85
CA ILE A 126 28.80 0.38 16.30
C ILE A 126 29.45 1.31 17.33
N ASN A 127 30.75 1.13 17.58
CA ASN A 127 31.50 1.99 18.50
C ASN A 127 32.22 3.11 17.72
N TYR A 128 31.76 4.35 17.89
CA TYR A 128 32.41 5.53 17.29
C TYR A 128 33.90 5.64 17.68
N SER A 129 34.25 5.28 18.91
CA SER A 129 35.63 5.39 19.42
C SER A 129 36.61 4.36 18.83
N SER A 130 36.13 3.37 18.06
CA SER A 130 37.00 2.51 17.23
C SER A 130 37.23 3.04 15.81
N MET A 131 36.55 4.12 15.40
CA MET A 131 36.71 4.77 14.11
C MET A 131 37.85 5.79 14.18
N LYS A 132 38.79 5.74 13.22
CA LYS A 132 39.91 6.70 13.12
C LYS A 132 39.65 7.73 12.01
N ASP A 133 40.11 8.95 12.23
CA ASP A 133 40.29 10.01 11.21
C ASP A 133 39.12 10.21 10.23
N THR A 134 37.88 10.04 10.71
CA THR A 134 36.69 10.00 9.87
C THR A 134 35.91 11.32 9.89
N ASN A 135 35.35 11.71 8.73
CA ASN A 135 34.47 12.87 8.62
C ASN A 135 33.19 12.66 9.46
N LEU A 136 32.93 13.56 10.41
CA LEU A 136 31.74 13.55 11.27
C LEU A 136 30.43 13.50 10.46
N GLN A 137 30.40 14.13 9.27
CA GLN A 137 29.24 14.19 8.38
C GLN A 137 28.74 12.79 7.96
N ILE A 138 29.65 11.86 7.66
CA ILE A 138 29.31 10.47 7.28
C ILE A 138 28.55 9.78 8.41
N PHE A 139 28.97 10.03 9.66
CA PHE A 139 28.32 9.47 10.84
C PHE A 139 27.09 10.24 11.31
N GLN A 140 26.95 11.53 10.98
CA GLN A 140 25.68 12.25 11.11
C GLN A 140 24.61 11.64 10.20
N GLU A 141 24.96 11.36 8.94
CA GLU A 141 24.07 10.74 7.95
C GLU A 141 23.71 9.31 8.36
N TYR A 142 24.69 8.51 8.81
CA TYR A 142 24.40 7.18 9.36
C TYR A 142 23.55 7.23 10.63
N ALA A 143 23.80 8.17 11.56
CA ALA A 143 23.04 8.30 12.80
C ALA A 143 21.57 8.68 12.54
N ALA A 144 21.31 9.60 11.61
CA ALA A 144 19.94 9.91 11.19
C ALA A 144 19.30 8.76 10.43
N ALA A 145 20.03 8.05 9.56
CA ALA A 145 19.52 6.87 8.89
C ALA A 145 19.16 5.74 9.89
N ALA A 146 19.89 5.62 11.00
CA ALA A 146 19.56 4.69 12.07
C ALA A 146 18.26 5.08 12.78
N ASP A 147 18.17 6.32 13.26
CA ASP A 147 17.03 6.81 14.04
C ASP A 147 15.74 6.96 13.19
N CYS A 148 15.87 7.20 11.88
CA CYS A 148 14.75 7.24 10.93
C CYS A 148 14.44 5.89 10.28
N GLY A 149 15.16 4.80 10.62
CA GLY A 149 14.89 3.46 10.10
C GLY A 149 15.14 3.30 8.59
N LEU A 150 16.10 4.05 8.04
CA LEU A 150 16.55 4.01 6.64
C LEU A 150 17.64 2.96 6.40
N LEU A 151 18.38 2.53 7.43
CA LEU A 151 19.44 1.52 7.31
C LEU A 151 18.92 0.10 6.98
N PRO A 152 19.58 -0.63 6.05
CA PRO A 152 19.45 -2.08 5.94
C PRO A 152 19.70 -2.79 7.27
N THR A 153 19.06 -3.94 7.50
CA THR A 153 19.25 -4.66 8.77
C THR A 153 20.64 -5.27 8.94
N VAL A 154 21.29 -5.71 7.85
CA VAL A 154 22.65 -6.28 7.89
C VAL A 154 23.66 -5.26 8.43
N TRP A 155 23.53 -3.97 8.07
CA TRP A 155 24.47 -2.92 8.46
C TRP A 155 24.50 -2.68 9.98
N LYS A 156 23.42 -3.03 10.69
CA LYS A 156 23.31 -2.98 12.15
C LYS A 156 24.27 -4.00 12.77
N ARG A 157 25.50 -3.55 13.08
CA ARG A 157 26.70 -4.24 13.64
C ARG A 157 27.80 -4.62 12.64
N SER A 158 27.62 -4.45 11.33
CA SER A 158 28.62 -4.88 10.32
C SER A 158 29.03 -3.83 9.29
N TYR A 159 28.46 -2.61 9.36
CA TYR A 159 28.74 -1.53 8.42
C TYR A 159 30.22 -1.15 8.34
N ASN A 160 30.79 -1.22 7.12
CA ASN A 160 32.05 -0.59 6.75
C ASN A 160 31.77 0.51 5.72
N PRO A 161 32.03 1.81 6.01
CA PRO A 161 31.70 2.91 5.11
C PRO A 161 32.43 2.80 3.75
N GLU A 162 33.69 2.35 3.74
CA GLU A 162 34.54 2.37 2.55
C GLU A 162 34.49 1.07 1.72
N SER A 163 33.70 0.08 2.15
CA SER A 163 33.38 -1.07 1.29
C SER A 163 32.48 -0.63 0.14
N PRO A 164 32.63 -1.20 -1.07
CA PRO A 164 31.61 -1.13 -2.11
C PRO A 164 30.26 -1.65 -1.59
N ILE A 165 29.17 -1.01 -2.00
CA ILE A 165 27.82 -1.48 -1.69
C ILE A 165 27.47 -2.70 -2.57
N ASN A 166 26.79 -3.68 -1.98
CA ASN A 166 26.19 -4.76 -2.76
C ASN A 166 24.87 -4.29 -3.39
N ARG A 167 24.40 -5.03 -4.39
CA ARG A 167 23.19 -4.67 -5.17
C ARG A 167 21.94 -4.64 -4.30
N GLU A 168 21.83 -5.58 -3.36
CA GLU A 168 20.65 -5.81 -2.54
C GLU A 168 20.44 -4.69 -1.48
N ASP A 169 21.52 -4.19 -0.85
CA ASP A 169 21.49 -3.02 0.02
C ASP A 169 21.20 -1.73 -0.77
N ALA A 170 21.68 -1.61 -2.01
CA ALA A 170 21.36 -0.49 -2.88
C ALA A 170 19.88 -0.49 -3.33
N GLU A 171 19.35 -1.66 -3.70
CA GLU A 171 17.91 -1.87 -3.97
C GLU A 171 17.06 -1.55 -2.72
N TYR A 172 17.51 -1.96 -1.53
CA TYR A 172 16.88 -1.58 -0.26
C TYR A 172 16.85 -0.06 -0.06
N LEU A 173 17.98 0.64 -0.20
CA LEU A 173 18.05 2.10 -0.03
C LEU A 173 17.13 2.85 -1.01
N LEU A 174 17.05 2.42 -2.28
CA LEU A 174 16.11 2.97 -3.27
C LEU A 174 14.65 2.75 -2.83
N GLY A 175 14.33 1.57 -2.31
CA GLY A 175 13.03 1.28 -1.70
C GLY A 175 12.69 2.14 -0.48
N LYS A 176 13.68 2.46 0.35
CA LYS A 176 13.50 3.43 1.45
C LYS A 176 13.24 4.83 0.94
N ILE A 177 13.95 5.30 -0.09
CA ILE A 177 13.71 6.62 -0.71
C ILE A 177 12.28 6.69 -1.27
N LEU A 178 11.82 5.66 -2.00
CA LEU A 178 10.43 5.53 -2.43
C LEU A 178 9.44 5.61 -1.25
N SER A 179 9.76 4.94 -0.13
CA SER A 179 8.91 4.93 1.07
C SER A 179 8.83 6.33 1.72
N PHE A 180 9.95 7.04 1.84
CA PHE A 180 10.01 8.41 2.38
C PHE A 180 9.31 9.43 1.47
N GLN A 181 9.34 9.22 0.15
CA GLN A 181 8.65 10.08 -0.82
C GLN A 181 7.15 9.74 -0.99
N GLY A 182 6.61 8.74 -0.28
CA GLY A 182 5.20 8.32 -0.43
C GLY A 182 4.89 7.62 -1.76
N LYS A 183 5.91 7.06 -2.43
CA LYS A 183 5.85 6.46 -3.77
C LYS A 183 6.03 4.94 -3.79
N TYR A 184 6.17 4.31 -2.62
CA TYR A 184 6.12 2.86 -2.46
C TYR A 184 4.65 2.36 -2.43
N LYS A 185 4.45 1.10 -2.05
CA LYS A 185 3.17 0.56 -1.58
C LYS A 185 2.58 1.47 -0.50
N ASN A 186 1.33 1.88 -0.68
CA ASN A 186 0.59 2.78 0.21
C ASN A 186 -0.43 1.94 1.00
N TYR A 187 -0.25 1.83 2.32
CA TYR A 187 -1.10 1.01 3.18
C TYR A 187 -1.15 1.57 4.60
N LEU A 188 -2.26 1.29 5.30
CA LEU A 188 -2.51 1.75 6.65
C LEU A 188 -1.77 0.89 7.69
N GLY A 189 -1.69 -0.41 7.43
CA GLY A 189 -1.04 -1.43 8.26
C GLY A 189 -1.38 -2.84 7.75
N TYR A 190 -1.11 -3.86 8.55
CA TYR A 190 -1.43 -5.25 8.28
C TYR A 190 -2.74 -5.70 8.95
N VAL A 191 -3.40 -6.73 8.39
CA VAL A 191 -4.60 -7.36 8.97
C VAL A 191 -4.36 -7.81 10.42
N PHE A 192 -3.13 -8.19 10.80
CA PHE A 192 -2.78 -8.63 12.15
C PHE A 192 -2.40 -7.49 13.12
N ASP A 193 -2.12 -6.26 12.65
CA ASP A 193 -1.67 -5.15 13.50
C ASP A 193 -2.72 -4.78 14.57
N GLU A 194 -2.32 -4.50 15.81
CA GLU A 194 -3.25 -4.25 16.91
C GLU A 194 -4.15 -3.03 16.68
N ASP A 195 -3.64 -1.99 16.02
CA ASP A 195 -4.31 -0.71 15.82
C ASP A 195 -5.04 -0.56 14.47
N ILE A 196 -4.99 -1.57 13.58
CA ILE A 196 -5.47 -1.48 12.18
C ILE A 196 -6.92 -0.98 12.07
N TYR A 197 -7.79 -1.43 12.98
CA TYR A 197 -9.20 -1.02 13.03
C TYR A 197 -9.35 0.50 13.23
N SER A 198 -8.50 1.09 14.08
CA SER A 198 -8.51 2.53 14.31
C SER A 198 -7.98 3.31 13.10
N ARG A 199 -6.96 2.78 12.41
CA ARG A 199 -6.39 3.38 11.20
C ARG A 199 -7.41 3.41 10.06
N VAL A 200 -8.07 2.29 9.81
CA VAL A 200 -9.11 2.16 8.77
C VAL A 200 -10.32 3.03 9.09
N TYR A 201 -10.77 3.06 10.35
CA TYR A 201 -11.88 3.91 10.77
C TYR A 201 -11.55 5.42 10.68
N ASN A 202 -10.33 5.82 11.08
CA ASN A 202 -9.87 7.20 10.95
C ASN A 202 -9.73 7.61 9.48
N SER A 203 -9.19 6.73 8.62
CA SER A 203 -9.12 6.96 7.17
C SER A 203 -10.52 7.23 6.60
N TRP A 204 -11.50 6.36 6.88
CA TRP A 204 -12.90 6.57 6.46
C TRP A 204 -13.50 7.89 6.95
N ASN A 205 -13.24 8.29 8.19
CA ASN A 205 -13.79 9.52 8.78
C ASN A 205 -13.17 10.80 8.20
N THR A 206 -11.95 10.74 7.67
CA THR A 206 -11.33 11.87 6.95
C THR A 206 -11.75 11.97 5.47
N GLN A 207 -12.40 10.94 4.94
CA GLN A 207 -12.89 10.92 3.55
C GLN A 207 -14.28 11.54 3.42
N SER A 208 -14.50 12.22 2.30
CA SER A 208 -15.79 12.81 1.90
C SER A 208 -16.12 12.41 0.45
N ILE A 209 -17.31 12.79 -0.02
CA ILE A 209 -17.69 12.66 -1.44
C ILE A 209 -16.67 13.40 -2.32
N ILE A 210 -16.10 12.69 -3.30
CA ILE A 210 -15.14 13.22 -4.26
C ILE A 210 -15.91 14.04 -5.30
N GLU A 211 -15.81 15.37 -5.20
CA GLU A 211 -16.53 16.29 -6.10
C GLU A 211 -15.92 16.39 -7.51
N ALA A 212 -14.62 16.14 -7.66
CA ALA A 212 -13.80 16.10 -8.89
C ALA A 212 -13.95 17.23 -9.95
N GLY A 213 -14.72 18.29 -9.68
CA GLY A 213 -14.77 19.50 -10.52
C GLY A 213 -15.25 19.22 -11.95
N GLU A 214 -14.47 19.64 -12.95
CA GLU A 214 -14.78 19.43 -14.38
C GLU A 214 -14.88 17.94 -14.74
N LEU A 215 -14.03 17.10 -14.14
CA LEU A 215 -14.02 15.66 -14.41
C LEU A 215 -15.38 15.03 -14.11
N ARG A 216 -16.05 15.45 -13.02
CA ARG A 216 -17.41 15.00 -12.69
C ARG A 216 -18.44 15.47 -13.71
N LYS A 217 -18.40 16.74 -14.13
CA LYS A 217 -19.35 17.29 -15.12
C LYS A 217 -19.33 16.50 -16.43
N ILE A 218 -18.15 16.08 -16.86
CA ILE A 218 -17.94 15.27 -18.07
C ILE A 218 -18.61 13.90 -17.91
N VAL A 219 -18.36 13.19 -16.80
CA VAL A 219 -18.96 11.85 -16.60
C VAL A 219 -20.45 11.89 -16.27
N ASP A 220 -20.95 12.96 -15.65
CA ASP A 220 -22.39 13.24 -15.53
C ASP A 220 -23.05 13.38 -16.90
N GLN A 221 -22.41 14.04 -17.87
CA GLN A 221 -22.91 14.13 -19.24
C GLN A 221 -22.95 12.75 -19.90
N VAL A 222 -21.87 11.95 -19.80
CA VAL A 222 -21.84 10.58 -20.35
C VAL A 222 -22.93 9.70 -19.71
N LEU A 223 -23.09 9.75 -18.38
CA LEU A 223 -24.14 9.04 -17.63
C LEU A 223 -25.55 9.45 -18.10
N LYS A 224 -25.80 10.75 -18.31
CA LYS A 224 -27.10 11.26 -18.82
C LYS A 224 -27.42 10.80 -20.26
N THR A 225 -26.43 10.38 -21.05
CA THR A 225 -26.70 9.77 -22.38
C THR A 225 -27.09 8.29 -22.33
N GLY A 226 -26.94 7.62 -21.17
CA GLY A 226 -27.12 6.18 -21.04
C GLY A 226 -25.98 5.34 -21.64
N ALA A 227 -24.88 5.96 -22.08
CA ALA A 227 -23.68 5.25 -22.56
C ALA A 227 -22.92 4.52 -21.43
N ILE A 228 -23.21 4.85 -20.17
CA ILE A 228 -22.80 4.14 -18.96
C ILE A 228 -24.00 4.06 -18.00
N THR A 229 -24.06 3.01 -17.17
CA THR A 229 -25.08 2.86 -16.10
C THR A 229 -24.69 3.57 -14.80
N GLY A 230 -23.39 3.75 -14.60
CA GLY A 230 -22.80 4.46 -13.46
C GLY A 230 -21.30 4.66 -13.65
N TYR A 231 -20.67 5.41 -12.74
CA TYR A 231 -19.23 5.61 -12.70
C TYR A 231 -18.73 5.74 -11.26
N ASN A 232 -17.42 5.56 -11.08
CA ASN A 232 -16.71 5.76 -9.83
C ASN A 232 -15.68 6.89 -10.00
N LEU A 233 -15.66 7.83 -9.06
CA LEU A 233 -14.54 8.75 -8.87
C LEU A 233 -13.58 8.18 -7.82
N LYS A 234 -12.27 8.25 -8.08
CA LYS A 234 -11.20 7.87 -7.13
C LYS A 234 -10.09 8.91 -7.14
N ASP A 235 -9.37 9.03 -6.02
CA ASP A 235 -8.20 9.89 -5.86
C ASP A 235 -6.93 9.04 -5.90
N ALA A 236 -6.14 9.18 -6.97
CA ALA A 236 -4.99 8.34 -7.27
C ALA A 236 -3.87 8.42 -6.23
N ARG A 237 -3.87 9.43 -5.36
CA ARG A 237 -2.91 9.56 -4.24
C ARG A 237 -3.10 8.48 -3.18
N PHE A 238 -4.26 7.83 -3.16
CA PHE A 238 -4.59 6.74 -2.23
C PHE A 238 -4.38 5.34 -2.83
N ASN A 239 -4.10 5.22 -4.13
CA ASN A 239 -3.83 3.93 -4.79
C ASN A 239 -2.84 3.10 -3.96
N ALA A 240 -3.17 1.83 -3.69
CA ALA A 240 -2.33 0.99 -2.83
C ALA A 240 -0.94 0.70 -3.40
N ASN A 241 -0.76 0.80 -4.73
CA ASN A 241 0.46 0.43 -5.47
C ASN A 241 0.94 -1.00 -5.14
N PHE A 242 0.03 -1.88 -4.75
CA PHE A 242 0.34 -3.26 -4.37
C PHE A 242 0.81 -4.09 -5.56
N ASP A 243 1.53 -5.16 -5.25
CA ASP A 243 1.83 -6.23 -6.20
C ASP A 243 0.52 -6.83 -6.71
N LYS A 244 0.32 -6.78 -8.02
CA LYS A 244 -0.88 -7.22 -8.73
C LYS A 244 -1.10 -8.73 -8.59
N ASP A 245 -0.02 -9.51 -8.55
CA ASP A 245 -0.11 -10.95 -8.37
C ASP A 245 -0.55 -11.32 -6.95
N LEU A 246 -0.30 -10.45 -5.97
CA LEU A 246 -0.67 -10.66 -4.56
C LEU A 246 -1.88 -9.84 -4.09
N ALA A 247 -2.41 -8.92 -4.92
CA ALA A 247 -3.51 -8.03 -4.55
C ALA A 247 -4.92 -8.57 -4.87
N VAL A 248 -5.90 -8.20 -4.03
CA VAL A 248 -7.35 -8.22 -4.31
C VAL A 248 -7.98 -6.94 -3.75
N THR A 249 -8.95 -6.37 -4.47
CA THR A 249 -9.68 -5.15 -4.06
C THR A 249 -11.19 -5.44 -3.90
N TYR A 250 -11.80 -4.94 -2.83
CA TYR A 250 -13.22 -5.16 -2.49
C TYR A 250 -13.95 -3.82 -2.34
N GLY A 251 -15.05 -3.62 -3.08
CA GLY A 251 -15.83 -2.37 -3.07
C GLY A 251 -17.04 -2.44 -2.13
N HIS A 252 -17.24 -1.44 -1.27
CA HIS A 252 -18.42 -1.34 -0.39
C HIS A 252 -18.66 0.09 0.13
N SER A 253 -19.77 0.30 0.85
CA SER A 253 -20.19 1.61 1.41
C SER A 253 -20.42 1.64 2.93
N ASP A 254 -20.31 0.50 3.63
CA ASP A 254 -20.45 0.41 5.10
C ASP A 254 -19.10 0.14 5.78
N ILE A 255 -18.57 1.11 6.53
CA ILE A 255 -17.33 0.98 7.30
C ILE A 255 -17.36 -0.16 8.33
N LYS A 256 -18.54 -0.55 8.84
CA LYS A 256 -18.67 -1.73 9.72
C LYS A 256 -18.32 -3.02 8.96
N HIS A 257 -18.63 -3.09 7.65
CA HIS A 257 -18.27 -4.22 6.81
C HIS A 257 -16.75 -4.32 6.64
N ALA A 258 -16.04 -3.22 6.35
CA ALA A 258 -14.57 -3.21 6.28
C ALA A 258 -13.91 -3.70 7.58
N LEU A 259 -14.34 -3.16 8.74
CA LEU A 259 -13.78 -3.55 10.03
C LEU A 259 -14.04 -5.03 10.35
N GLN A 260 -15.24 -5.54 10.03
CA GLN A 260 -15.56 -6.96 10.20
C GLN A 260 -14.86 -7.87 9.19
N LEU A 261 -14.62 -7.41 7.95
CA LEU A 261 -13.87 -8.14 6.95
C LEU A 261 -12.40 -8.30 7.36
N ILE A 262 -11.78 -7.24 7.90
CA ILE A 262 -10.42 -7.33 8.48
C ILE A 262 -10.38 -8.32 9.65
N ALA A 263 -11.38 -8.29 10.54
CA ALA A 263 -11.48 -9.23 11.65
C ALA A 263 -11.68 -10.69 11.17
N LEU A 264 -12.43 -10.90 10.09
CA LEU A 264 -12.65 -12.19 9.46
C LEU A 264 -11.37 -12.73 8.79
N LEU A 265 -10.66 -11.91 8.01
CA LEU A 265 -9.37 -12.29 7.44
C LEU A 265 -8.38 -12.68 8.56
N ARG A 266 -8.38 -11.93 9.68
CA ARG A 266 -7.58 -12.27 10.88
C ARG A 266 -7.98 -13.62 11.48
N SER A 267 -9.27 -13.95 11.61
CA SER A 267 -9.71 -15.25 12.15
C SER A 267 -9.42 -16.43 11.24
N GLU A 268 -9.47 -16.23 9.92
CA GLU A 268 -9.12 -17.22 8.90
C GLU A 268 -7.60 -17.41 8.71
N GLY A 269 -6.79 -16.70 9.52
CA GLY A 269 -5.32 -16.78 9.48
C GLY A 269 -4.69 -16.14 8.24
N LEU A 270 -5.41 -15.19 7.60
CA LEU A 270 -4.93 -14.44 6.45
C LEU A 270 -4.34 -13.11 6.90
N ASN A 271 -3.03 -12.94 6.68
CA ASN A 271 -2.36 -11.65 6.88
C ASN A 271 -2.13 -10.97 5.51
N ALA A 272 -2.44 -9.69 5.47
CA ALA A 272 -2.31 -8.86 4.27
C ALA A 272 -2.01 -7.41 4.64
N LYS A 273 -1.36 -6.66 3.76
CA LYS A 273 -1.30 -5.19 3.85
C LYS A 273 -2.67 -4.64 3.46
N VAL A 274 -3.18 -3.68 4.22
CA VAL A 274 -4.54 -3.15 4.08
C VAL A 274 -4.49 -1.69 3.67
N GLN A 275 -5.16 -1.34 2.57
CA GLN A 275 -5.35 0.05 2.15
C GLN A 275 -6.83 0.38 1.94
N LEU A 276 -7.25 1.55 2.41
CA LEU A 276 -8.61 2.06 2.22
C LEU A 276 -8.59 3.24 1.23
N GLU A 277 -9.09 2.99 0.02
CA GLU A 277 -9.09 3.95 -1.09
C GLU A 277 -10.45 4.66 -1.17
N PRO A 278 -10.51 6.00 -1.10
CA PRO A 278 -11.76 6.73 -1.19
C PRO A 278 -12.38 6.61 -2.58
N LYS A 279 -13.68 6.37 -2.61
CA LYS A 279 -14.47 6.26 -3.82
C LYS A 279 -15.72 7.12 -3.72
N THR A 280 -16.22 7.59 -4.86
CA THR A 280 -17.58 8.10 -4.97
C THR A 280 -18.26 7.45 -6.14
N SER A 281 -19.27 6.65 -5.84
CA SER A 281 -20.03 5.87 -6.81
C SER A 281 -21.27 6.65 -7.21
N ALA A 282 -21.49 6.81 -8.51
CA ALA A 282 -22.53 7.65 -9.07
C ALA A 282 -23.38 6.91 -10.10
N TYR A 283 -24.69 7.08 -10.03
CA TYR A 283 -25.68 6.34 -10.83
C TYR A 283 -26.98 7.13 -10.95
N ILE A 284 -27.85 6.75 -11.91
CA ILE A 284 -29.19 7.31 -12.01
C ILE A 284 -30.07 6.73 -10.89
N TYR A 285 -30.53 7.58 -9.98
CA TYR A 285 -31.58 7.26 -9.01
C TYR A 285 -32.94 7.58 -9.64
N LEU A 286 -33.77 6.54 -9.79
CA LEU A 286 -35.07 6.64 -10.45
C LEU A 286 -36.13 7.21 -9.49
N LYS A 287 -36.97 8.12 -9.97
CA LYS A 287 -38.03 8.77 -9.15
C LYS A 287 -39.05 7.78 -8.56
N GLU A 288 -39.26 6.64 -9.22
CA GLU A 288 -40.10 5.55 -8.72
C GLU A 288 -39.52 4.82 -7.49
N TRP A 289 -38.27 5.09 -7.10
CA TRP A 289 -37.69 4.58 -5.85
C TRP A 289 -38.04 5.43 -4.63
N GLY A 290 -38.65 6.60 -4.83
CA GLY A 290 -39.07 7.54 -3.79
C GLY A 290 -38.38 8.90 -3.90
N GLU A 291 -38.58 9.75 -2.88
CA GLU A 291 -37.76 10.97 -2.73
C GLU A 291 -36.46 10.61 -1.98
N PRO A 292 -35.28 10.94 -2.52
CA PRO A 292 -34.00 10.63 -1.91
C PRO A 292 -33.73 11.45 -0.64
N VAL A 293 -33.04 10.86 0.33
CA VAL A 293 -32.64 11.51 1.59
C VAL A 293 -31.14 11.80 1.57
N GLU A 294 -30.75 13.07 1.51
CA GLU A 294 -29.35 13.48 1.51
C GLU A 294 -28.69 13.42 2.90
N SER A 295 -27.37 13.26 2.90
CA SER A 295 -26.50 13.22 4.10
C SER A 295 -25.07 13.66 3.74
N SER A 296 -24.12 13.54 4.67
CA SER A 296 -22.69 13.73 4.36
C SER A 296 -22.16 12.71 3.34
N ASP A 297 -22.76 11.52 3.33
CA ASP A 297 -22.26 10.32 2.66
C ASP A 297 -23.13 9.95 1.44
N PHE A 298 -24.22 10.69 1.19
CA PHE A 298 -25.10 10.51 0.03
C PHE A 298 -25.69 11.86 -0.40
N LYS A 299 -25.52 12.23 -1.68
CA LYS A 299 -26.07 13.45 -2.30
C LYS A 299 -26.85 13.14 -3.57
N VAL A 300 -27.72 14.04 -4.01
CA VAL A 300 -28.42 13.94 -5.29
C VAL A 300 -28.40 15.24 -6.12
N LEU A 301 -28.32 15.09 -7.43
CA LEU A 301 -28.54 16.17 -8.41
C LEU A 301 -29.74 15.82 -9.29
N LYS A 302 -30.84 16.57 -9.15
CA LYS A 302 -32.03 16.40 -10.00
C LYS A 302 -31.70 16.74 -11.47
N ILE A 303 -32.19 15.93 -12.40
CA ILE A 303 -31.98 16.08 -13.84
C ILE A 303 -33.30 16.27 -14.60
N GLU A 304 -33.22 16.73 -15.85
CA GLU A 304 -34.35 17.26 -16.63
C GLU A 304 -35.54 16.31 -16.82
N ASN A 305 -35.30 15.00 -16.85
CA ASN A 305 -36.35 13.97 -16.96
C ASN A 305 -37.08 13.67 -15.63
N GLY A 306 -36.73 14.36 -14.55
CA GLY A 306 -37.31 14.22 -13.22
C GLY A 306 -36.66 13.18 -12.32
N ASN A 307 -35.70 12.40 -12.82
CA ASN A 307 -34.85 11.52 -12.00
C ASN A 307 -33.71 12.32 -11.37
N PHE A 308 -32.81 11.64 -10.67
CA PHE A 308 -31.61 12.23 -10.07
C PHE A 308 -30.34 11.47 -10.50
N ILE A 309 -29.19 12.14 -10.49
CA ILE A 309 -27.89 11.48 -10.33
C ILE A 309 -27.64 11.40 -8.82
N ALA A 310 -27.45 10.20 -8.29
CA ALA A 310 -27.00 10.00 -6.92
C ALA A 310 -25.47 9.95 -6.87
N TYR A 311 -24.90 10.42 -5.75
CA TYR A 311 -23.48 10.32 -5.43
C TYR A 311 -23.34 9.72 -4.02
N SER A 312 -22.80 8.51 -3.94
CA SER A 312 -22.58 7.75 -2.70
C SER A 312 -21.11 7.81 -2.31
N LYS A 313 -20.80 8.12 -1.05
CA LYS A 313 -19.48 7.93 -0.46
C LYS A 313 -19.24 6.45 -0.27
N GLU A 314 -18.19 5.93 -0.88
CA GLU A 314 -17.84 4.51 -0.83
C GLU A 314 -16.34 4.34 -0.62
N TYR A 315 -15.90 3.10 -0.49
CA TYR A 315 -14.49 2.74 -0.54
C TYR A 315 -14.25 1.59 -1.52
N ASP A 316 -13.01 1.51 -2.00
CA ASP A 316 -12.37 0.27 -2.37
C ASP A 316 -11.38 -0.08 -1.22
N ILE A 317 -11.45 -1.29 -0.68
CA ILE A 317 -10.45 -1.78 0.30
C ILE A 317 -9.57 -2.82 -0.38
N SER A 318 -8.28 -2.53 -0.43
CA SER A 318 -7.27 -3.32 -1.14
C SER A 318 -6.47 -4.13 -0.13
N PHE A 319 -6.18 -5.39 -0.47
CA PHE A 319 -5.42 -6.35 0.33
C PHE A 319 -4.27 -6.94 -0.49
N GLU A 320 -3.02 -6.79 -0.05
CA GLU A 320 -1.86 -7.54 -0.60
C GLU A 320 -1.48 -8.65 0.38
N PHE A 321 -1.64 -9.90 -0.04
CA PHE A 321 -1.39 -11.08 0.79
C PHE A 321 0.08 -11.54 0.68
N ASP A 322 0.63 -12.20 1.71
CA ASP A 322 2.05 -12.63 1.68
C ASP A 322 2.38 -13.67 0.59
N ASN A 323 1.39 -14.26 -0.09
CA ASN A 323 1.55 -15.21 -1.20
C ASN A 323 0.21 -15.57 -1.89
N GLN A 324 0.28 -16.15 -3.10
CA GLN A 324 -0.86 -16.61 -3.89
C GLN A 324 -1.81 -17.57 -3.14
N ASN A 325 -1.31 -18.42 -2.23
CA ASN A 325 -2.16 -19.35 -1.46
C ASN A 325 -3.06 -18.59 -0.48
N GLN A 326 -2.58 -17.50 0.12
CA GLN A 326 -3.43 -16.60 0.90
C GLN A 326 -4.43 -15.82 0.01
N LYS A 327 -3.99 -15.27 -1.12
CA LYS A 327 -4.87 -14.60 -2.10
C LYS A 327 -6.02 -15.49 -2.57
N ASN A 328 -5.73 -16.73 -2.97
CA ASN A 328 -6.72 -17.67 -3.49
C ASN A 328 -7.74 -18.14 -2.43
N LYS A 329 -7.46 -17.98 -1.13
CA LYS A 329 -8.45 -18.25 -0.06
C LYS A 329 -9.51 -17.15 0.07
N PHE A 330 -9.23 -15.92 -0.37
CA PHE A 330 -10.08 -14.76 -0.15
C PHE A 330 -11.53 -14.99 -0.62
N GLN A 331 -11.73 -15.46 -1.85
CA GLN A 331 -13.05 -15.75 -2.40
C GLN A 331 -13.84 -16.73 -1.52
N LYS A 332 -13.22 -17.82 -1.09
CA LYS A 332 -13.88 -18.83 -0.23
C LYS A 332 -14.34 -18.23 1.11
N VAL A 333 -13.54 -17.33 1.68
CA VAL A 333 -13.90 -16.59 2.90
C VAL A 333 -15.09 -15.66 2.64
N ILE A 334 -15.09 -14.91 1.53
CA ILE A 334 -16.22 -14.04 1.15
C ILE A 334 -17.52 -14.82 0.89
N LEU A 335 -17.45 -15.94 0.15
CA LEU A 335 -18.62 -16.75 -0.19
C LEU A 335 -19.27 -17.40 1.05
N ASN A 336 -18.48 -17.74 2.07
CA ASN A 336 -18.97 -18.31 3.33
C ASN A 336 -19.64 -17.26 4.25
N TYR A 337 -19.08 -16.05 4.34
CA TYR A 337 -19.37 -15.11 5.43
C TYR A 337 -19.82 -13.71 5.00
N ALA A 338 -19.65 -13.31 3.74
CA ALA A 338 -19.91 -11.95 3.27
C ALA A 338 -20.78 -11.84 2.00
N LYS A 339 -21.23 -12.96 1.41
CA LYS A 339 -22.24 -13.01 0.34
C LYS A 339 -23.61 -13.42 0.88
N LYS A 340 -24.64 -12.63 0.57
CA LYS A 340 -26.05 -13.03 0.78
C LYS A 340 -26.52 -13.95 -0.36
N ASN A 341 -27.13 -15.08 0.02
CA ASN A 341 -27.67 -16.09 -0.92
C ASN A 341 -29.16 -16.39 -0.72
N GLN A 342 -29.78 -15.85 0.34
CA GLN A 342 -31.23 -15.92 0.58
C GLN A 342 -31.67 -14.75 1.48
N ASP A 343 -32.97 -14.45 1.52
CA ASP A 343 -33.51 -13.50 2.49
C ASP A 343 -33.39 -13.99 3.93
N SER A 344 -33.24 -13.03 4.85
CA SER A 344 -33.01 -13.25 6.29
C SER A 344 -31.87 -14.23 6.63
N MET A 345 -30.86 -14.35 5.75
CA MET A 345 -29.65 -15.14 6.01
C MET A 345 -28.88 -14.59 7.23
N VAL A 346 -28.60 -15.46 8.19
CA VAL A 346 -27.86 -15.15 9.43
C VAL A 346 -26.40 -15.60 9.35
N GLY A 347 -25.55 -15.06 10.21
CA GLY A 347 -24.12 -15.41 10.26
C GLY A 347 -23.22 -14.67 9.25
N LEU A 348 -23.79 -13.69 8.53
CA LEU A 348 -23.06 -12.83 7.58
C LEU A 348 -22.49 -11.57 8.25
N LEU A 349 -21.48 -10.96 7.61
CA LEU A 349 -20.98 -9.63 7.97
C LEU A 349 -22.07 -8.56 7.79
N ALA A 350 -21.99 -7.47 8.57
CA ALA A 350 -22.91 -6.34 8.48
C ALA A 350 -22.94 -5.75 7.06
N GLY A 351 -24.14 -5.53 6.52
CA GLY A 351 -24.33 -4.94 5.18
C GLY A 351 -24.06 -5.87 3.99
N SER A 352 -23.70 -7.15 4.20
CA SER A 352 -23.37 -8.11 3.13
C SER A 352 -24.34 -8.12 1.95
N TRP A 353 -23.82 -7.92 0.75
CA TRP A 353 -24.60 -7.82 -0.49
C TRP A 353 -24.94 -9.20 -1.11
N TRP A 354 -25.98 -9.22 -1.94
CA TRP A 354 -26.27 -10.35 -2.83
C TRP A 354 -25.17 -10.52 -3.88
N GLN A 355 -24.78 -9.41 -4.51
CA GLN A 355 -23.66 -9.30 -5.44
C GLN A 355 -22.51 -8.50 -4.80
N PRO A 356 -21.64 -9.11 -3.96
CA PRO A 356 -20.43 -8.45 -3.48
C PRO A 356 -19.47 -8.21 -4.64
N LEU A 357 -18.84 -7.03 -4.67
CA LEU A 357 -18.05 -6.55 -5.81
C LEU A 357 -16.56 -6.58 -5.47
N TYR A 358 -15.81 -7.55 -5.98
CA TYR A 358 -14.37 -7.64 -5.74
C TYR A 358 -13.57 -8.18 -6.93
N TYR A 359 -12.30 -7.79 -6.98
CA TYR A 359 -11.52 -7.87 -8.21
C TYR A 359 -10.01 -8.02 -7.99
N SER A 360 -9.35 -8.53 -9.03
CA SER A 360 -7.90 -8.76 -9.12
C SER A 360 -7.40 -8.30 -10.49
N ASP A 361 -6.20 -7.72 -10.55
CA ASP A 361 -5.57 -7.38 -11.83
C ASP A 361 -5.08 -8.64 -12.57
N THR A 362 -4.83 -9.74 -11.86
CA THR A 362 -4.42 -11.03 -12.41
C THR A 362 -5.40 -12.16 -12.11
N GLU A 363 -5.26 -13.29 -12.80
CA GLU A 363 -6.25 -14.38 -12.82
C GLU A 363 -6.44 -15.04 -11.44
N ILE A 364 -7.69 -15.33 -11.12
CA ILE A 364 -8.11 -16.14 -9.96
C ILE A 364 -9.13 -17.15 -10.51
N ASP A 365 -9.12 -18.38 -9.99
CA ASP A 365 -10.08 -19.40 -10.38
C ASP A 365 -11.53 -18.93 -10.16
N GLU A 366 -12.47 -19.41 -10.97
CA GLU A 366 -13.87 -18.96 -11.04
C GLU A 366 -14.11 -17.44 -11.35
N TYR A 367 -13.08 -16.59 -11.46
CA TYR A 367 -13.26 -15.19 -11.89
C TYR A 367 -13.43 -15.10 -13.42
N VAL A 368 -14.03 -14.00 -13.86
CA VAL A 368 -14.24 -13.67 -15.29
C VAL A 368 -13.72 -12.27 -15.61
N THR A 369 -13.30 -12.03 -16.85
CA THR A 369 -12.76 -10.72 -17.24
C THR A 369 -13.86 -9.72 -17.62
N ILE A 370 -13.73 -8.50 -17.11
CA ILE A 370 -14.48 -7.33 -17.57
C ILE A 370 -13.52 -6.20 -17.94
N THR A 371 -14.05 -5.11 -18.50
CA THR A 371 -13.25 -3.96 -18.91
C THR A 371 -13.47 -2.77 -17.99
N ASN A 372 -12.38 -2.15 -17.54
CA ASN A 372 -12.40 -0.80 -16.98
C ASN A 372 -12.16 0.23 -18.09
N ASN A 373 -13.01 1.26 -18.15
CA ASN A 373 -12.90 2.38 -19.08
C ASN A 373 -12.79 3.66 -18.23
N TYR A 374 -11.68 4.39 -18.29
CA TYR A 374 -11.46 5.53 -17.43
C TYR A 374 -10.84 6.75 -18.13
N ILE A 375 -11.11 7.93 -17.58
CA ILE A 375 -10.41 9.18 -17.89
C ILE A 375 -9.71 9.70 -16.63
N LYS A 376 -8.64 10.48 -16.81
CA LYS A 376 -7.83 11.07 -15.72
C LYS A 376 -7.75 12.58 -15.88
N GLN A 377 -7.80 13.29 -14.76
CA GLN A 377 -7.44 14.71 -14.67
C GLN A 377 -6.79 14.97 -13.32
N ASP A 378 -5.61 15.58 -13.32
CA ASP A 378 -4.80 15.82 -12.14
C ASP A 378 -4.58 14.52 -11.33
N ASN A 379 -4.98 14.51 -10.05
CA ASN A 379 -4.94 13.31 -9.20
C ASN A 379 -6.20 12.44 -9.29
N TYR A 380 -7.23 12.84 -10.06
CA TYR A 380 -8.53 12.19 -10.05
C TYR A 380 -8.73 11.26 -11.26
N ILE A 381 -9.35 10.11 -10.98
CA ILE A 381 -9.76 9.11 -11.96
C ILE A 381 -11.29 9.08 -11.96
N ALA A 382 -11.91 9.14 -13.15
CA ALA A 382 -13.32 8.83 -13.33
C ALA A 382 -13.43 7.59 -14.21
N GLN A 383 -14.03 6.52 -13.69
CA GLN A 383 -13.99 5.19 -14.30
C GLN A 383 -15.38 4.54 -14.35
N SER A 384 -15.67 3.81 -15.43
CA SER A 384 -16.90 3.03 -15.59
C SER A 384 -16.56 1.62 -16.08
N PHE A 385 -17.07 0.63 -15.35
CA PHE A 385 -16.87 -0.78 -15.62
C PHE A 385 -17.91 -1.29 -16.63
N SER A 386 -17.49 -2.09 -17.59
CA SER A 386 -18.36 -2.63 -18.63
C SER A 386 -18.07 -4.09 -18.91
N LEU A 387 -19.08 -4.81 -19.42
CA LEU A 387 -18.85 -6.07 -20.13
C LEU A 387 -17.85 -5.83 -21.28
N ASN A 388 -17.09 -6.86 -21.63
CA ASN A 388 -16.00 -6.78 -22.59
C ASN A 388 -16.44 -6.26 -23.98
N ASP A 389 -17.64 -6.61 -24.42
CA ASP A 389 -18.22 -6.21 -25.70
C ASP A 389 -18.77 -4.77 -25.70
N LYS A 390 -19.14 -4.23 -24.53
CA LYS A 390 -19.69 -2.87 -24.37
C LYS A 390 -18.63 -1.78 -24.18
N SER A 391 -17.36 -2.15 -23.98
CA SER A 391 -16.27 -1.19 -23.78
C SER A 391 -16.17 -0.15 -24.91
N ASN A 392 -16.34 -0.57 -26.17
CA ASN A 392 -16.32 0.35 -27.31
C ASN A 392 -17.45 1.39 -27.23
N ASP A 393 -18.67 0.99 -26.85
CA ASP A 393 -19.82 1.91 -26.71
C ASP A 393 -19.57 2.93 -25.59
N VAL A 394 -18.99 2.49 -24.47
CA VAL A 394 -18.57 3.37 -23.36
C VAL A 394 -17.52 4.38 -23.83
N VAL A 395 -16.46 3.94 -24.52
CA VAL A 395 -15.42 4.81 -25.08
C VAL A 395 -16.01 5.82 -26.07
N GLN A 396 -16.97 5.42 -26.92
CA GLN A 396 -17.68 6.35 -27.79
C GLN A 396 -18.59 7.32 -27.02
N GLY A 397 -19.15 6.92 -25.88
CA GLY A 397 -19.86 7.80 -24.94
C GLY A 397 -18.98 8.94 -24.45
N PHE A 398 -17.80 8.62 -23.91
CA PHE A 398 -16.79 9.62 -23.51
C PHE A 398 -16.38 10.52 -24.68
N LYS A 399 -16.06 9.94 -25.85
CA LYS A 399 -15.63 10.70 -27.04
C LYS A 399 -16.72 11.60 -27.64
N LYS A 400 -18.01 11.35 -27.36
CA LYS A 400 -19.12 12.26 -27.71
C LYS A 400 -19.24 13.44 -26.75
N ALA A 401 -18.86 13.29 -25.47
CA ALA A 401 -18.82 14.39 -24.51
C ALA A 401 -17.65 15.35 -24.79
N ASP A 402 -16.44 14.81 -24.99
CA ASP A 402 -15.35 15.53 -25.66
C ASP A 402 -14.44 14.58 -26.46
N SER A 403 -14.34 14.87 -27.75
CA SER A 403 -13.46 14.21 -28.72
C SER A 403 -11.98 14.15 -28.31
N LYS A 404 -11.49 15.10 -27.50
CA LYS A 404 -10.08 15.19 -27.09
C LYS A 404 -9.73 14.30 -25.90
N LEU A 405 -10.71 13.82 -25.13
CA LEU A 405 -10.47 13.01 -23.93
C LEU A 405 -9.63 11.78 -24.22
N GLN A 406 -8.54 11.59 -23.48
CA GLN A 406 -7.80 10.33 -23.51
C GLN A 406 -8.53 9.33 -22.59
N VAL A 407 -9.31 8.45 -23.22
CA VAL A 407 -9.93 7.32 -22.54
C VAL A 407 -8.92 6.17 -22.51
N PHE A 408 -8.69 5.62 -21.33
CA PHE A 408 -7.84 4.46 -21.09
C PHE A 408 -8.73 3.24 -20.85
N THR A 409 -8.31 2.10 -21.38
CA THR A 409 -9.10 0.86 -21.36
C THR A 409 -8.20 -0.30 -21.01
N TYR A 410 -8.57 -1.11 -20.02
CA TYR A 410 -7.87 -2.35 -19.68
C TYR A 410 -8.85 -3.41 -19.14
N LYS A 411 -8.47 -4.68 -19.28
CA LYS A 411 -9.22 -5.80 -18.69
C LYS A 411 -8.66 -6.18 -17.33
N PHE A 412 -9.54 -6.64 -16.46
CA PHE A 412 -9.22 -7.13 -15.12
C PHE A 412 -10.23 -8.21 -14.72
N TRP A 413 -9.91 -8.99 -13.69
CA TRP A 413 -10.68 -10.16 -13.28
C TRP A 413 -11.61 -9.83 -12.13
N VAL A 414 -12.88 -10.24 -12.23
CA VAL A 414 -13.89 -10.04 -11.20
C VAL A 414 -14.58 -11.35 -10.82
N ASN A 415 -15.08 -11.41 -9.59
CA ASN A 415 -15.91 -12.51 -9.14
C ASN A 415 -17.24 -12.56 -9.91
N GLU A 416 -17.81 -13.76 -10.07
CA GLU A 416 -19.06 -14.01 -10.83
C GLU A 416 -20.20 -13.05 -10.45
N ALA A 417 -20.36 -12.75 -9.16
CA ALA A 417 -21.40 -11.87 -8.64
C ALA A 417 -21.31 -10.43 -9.21
N PHE A 418 -20.10 -9.90 -9.39
CA PHE A 418 -19.86 -8.58 -10.00
C PHE A 418 -20.11 -8.60 -11.51
N TYR A 419 -19.77 -9.70 -12.19
CA TYR A 419 -20.14 -9.91 -13.60
C TYR A 419 -21.68 -9.96 -13.77
N ASN A 420 -22.37 -10.69 -12.91
CA ASN A 420 -23.83 -10.79 -12.89
C ASN A 420 -24.49 -9.44 -12.57
N TYR A 421 -23.90 -8.60 -11.71
CA TYR A 421 -24.34 -7.21 -11.51
C TYR A 421 -24.28 -6.39 -12.82
N LEU A 422 -23.21 -6.51 -13.63
CA LEU A 422 -23.10 -5.82 -14.92
C LEU A 422 -24.03 -6.38 -16.02
N LEU A 423 -24.51 -7.62 -15.87
CA LEU A 423 -25.59 -8.17 -16.70
C LEU A 423 -27.00 -7.67 -16.29
N GLY A 424 -27.14 -6.97 -15.16
CA GLY A 424 -28.44 -6.67 -14.54
C GLY A 424 -29.07 -7.89 -13.85
N GLY A 425 -28.27 -8.91 -13.54
CA GLY A 425 -28.69 -10.14 -12.86
C GLY A 425 -28.80 -9.96 -11.35
N TYR A 426 -30.00 -9.62 -10.86
CA TYR A 426 -30.31 -9.49 -9.43
C TYR A 426 -30.75 -10.80 -8.76
N LYS A 427 -30.19 -11.95 -9.16
CA LYS A 427 -30.49 -13.28 -8.63
C LYS A 427 -29.26 -13.90 -7.97
#